data_AF-A0A916CZH2-F1
#
_entry.id   AF-A0A916CZH2-F1
#
_cell.length_a   1.000
_cell.length_b   1.000
_cell.length_c   1.000
_cell.angle_alpha   90.00
_cell.angle_beta   90.00
_cell.angle_gamma   90.00
#
_symmetry.space_group_name_H-M   'P 1'
#
loop_
_entity.id
_entity.type
_entity.pdbx_description
1 polymer ?
#
loop_
_entity_poly.entity_id
_entity_poly.type
_entity_poly.pdbx_seq_one_letter_code
_entity_poly.pdbx_strand_id
1 'polypeptide(L)'
;MSLMRSRLFALAAALFAGAAHAQSCPEPAVWTLPGGERPRVAAATALLDDMAQRDVVLLGETHDEMDHHRWQLQTLAALHARRPDMVIGFEMFPRRVQPVLDRWVAGELTVAEFLDQAEWERNWNMPAELYLPLFQFARINRIPMLALNIERKLSRAISEKGWDAVAEAEREGVGRPAAPVEAYREQLFAVFREHPTLRGKGDKPKQNSSAFRFFVESQTVWDRAMAEALARRALAGRPLVAGVMGSGHLRFGHGVPHQLRDLGIRNIGILLPLSPGGDCREIRAGLADAVFMLPAQAQARPEPPRLGVQLEAHEGGVRIVAVTAGSLAEKSGLKGGDRIVEMAGRPVQTTLAAISLVRLQPAGTWLPLRVRRGAEMLDLVVKFPPAKP
;
A
#
# COMPACT_ATOMS: atom_id res chain seq x y z
N MET A 1 31.55 -58.58 62.04
CA MET A 1 30.61 -57.58 62.59
C MET A 1 31.02 -56.20 62.12
N SER A 2 30.33 -55.62 61.14
CA SER A 2 29.98 -54.19 61.16
C SER A 2 29.00 -53.92 60.01
N LEU A 3 27.90 -53.27 60.37
CA LEU A 3 26.70 -53.04 59.58
C LEU A 3 26.81 -51.83 58.65
N MET A 4 26.01 -51.88 57.58
CA MET A 4 25.26 -50.81 56.90
C MET A 4 25.61 -49.34 57.22
N ARG A 5 25.74 -48.54 56.15
CA ARG A 5 24.93 -47.31 56.00
C ARG A 5 24.91 -46.83 54.55
N SER A 6 23.76 -47.04 53.92
CA SER A 6 23.33 -46.40 52.68
C SER A 6 23.30 -44.87 52.84
N ARG A 7 23.78 -44.13 51.83
CA ARG A 7 23.35 -42.76 51.56
C ARG A 7 23.08 -42.62 50.06
N LEU A 8 21.79 -42.66 49.72
CA LEU A 8 21.30 -42.14 48.45
C LEU A 8 21.66 -40.65 48.38
N PHE A 9 22.45 -40.25 47.38
CA PHE A 9 22.48 -38.87 46.93
C PHE A 9 21.38 -38.71 45.87
N ALA A 10 20.28 -38.08 46.23
CA ALA A 10 19.30 -37.60 45.28
C ALA A 10 19.90 -36.42 44.52
N LEU A 11 20.18 -36.61 43.23
CA LEU A 11 20.61 -35.57 42.32
C LEU A 11 19.39 -34.67 42.03
N ALA A 12 19.31 -33.52 42.69
CA ALA A 12 18.33 -32.50 42.35
C ALA A 12 18.74 -31.86 41.00
N ALA A 13 18.22 -32.39 39.91
CA ALA A 13 18.27 -31.72 38.61
C ALA A 13 17.39 -30.46 38.69
N ALA A 14 18.02 -29.30 38.89
CA ALA A 14 17.38 -28.01 38.71
C ALA A 14 17.03 -27.87 37.22
N LEU A 15 15.80 -28.23 36.87
CA LEU A 15 15.16 -27.85 35.61
C LEU A 15 15.02 -26.33 35.61
N PHE A 16 16.01 -25.62 35.10
CA PHE A 16 15.81 -24.27 34.58
C PHE A 16 14.92 -24.39 33.35
N ALA A 17 13.61 -24.49 33.59
CA ALA A 17 12.62 -24.16 32.58
C ALA A 17 12.76 -22.66 32.30
N GLY A 18 13.62 -22.31 31.35
CA GLY A 18 13.60 -20.99 30.75
C GLY A 18 12.21 -20.79 30.16
N ALA A 19 11.38 -20.04 30.87
CA ALA A 19 10.11 -19.58 30.33
C ALA A 19 10.45 -18.74 29.10
N ALA A 20 10.27 -19.33 27.91
CA ALA A 20 10.23 -18.60 26.66
C ALA A 20 9.15 -17.52 26.84
N HIS A 21 9.58 -16.29 27.14
CA HIS A 21 8.68 -15.16 27.21
C HIS A 21 8.16 -14.98 25.80
N ALA A 22 6.91 -15.40 25.55
CA ALA A 22 6.20 -15.05 24.35
C ALA A 22 6.27 -13.52 24.24
N GLN A 23 6.87 -13.03 23.16
CA GLN A 23 7.00 -11.60 22.91
C GLN A 23 5.59 -11.05 22.75
N SER A 24 5.08 -10.40 23.80
CA SER A 24 3.76 -9.78 23.78
C SER A 24 3.78 -8.67 22.75
N CYS A 25 2.74 -8.60 21.92
CA CYS A 25 2.52 -7.50 21.01
C CYS A 25 2.62 -6.16 21.75
N PRO A 26 3.14 -5.10 21.11
CA PRO A 26 3.03 -3.75 21.64
C PRO A 26 1.56 -3.43 21.94
N GLU A 27 1.34 -2.66 23.01
CA GLU A 27 0.02 -2.14 23.32
C GLU A 27 -0.52 -1.32 22.14
N PRO A 28 -1.83 -1.33 21.87
CA PRO A 28 -2.40 -0.46 20.86
C PRO A 28 -2.26 1.02 21.21
N ALA A 29 -2.32 1.86 20.18
CA ALA A 29 -2.27 3.31 20.23
C ALA A 29 -0.98 3.90 20.85
N VAL A 30 0.13 3.14 20.84
CA VAL A 30 1.43 3.65 21.28
C VAL A 30 2.52 3.50 20.21
N TRP A 31 3.42 4.48 20.19
CA TRP A 31 4.67 4.38 19.45
C TRP A 31 5.62 3.42 20.17
N THR A 32 6.26 2.54 19.42
CA THR A 32 7.18 1.54 19.93
C THR A 32 8.46 1.54 19.11
N LEU A 33 9.61 1.55 19.79
CA LEU A 33 10.91 1.34 19.17
C LEU A 33 11.15 -0.17 19.09
N PRO A 34 11.37 -0.74 17.90
CA PRO A 34 11.53 -2.18 17.74
C PRO A 34 12.93 -2.71 18.13
N GLY A 35 13.84 -1.86 18.62
CA GLY A 35 15.23 -2.23 18.95
C GLY A 35 15.42 -2.86 20.33
N GLY A 36 16.52 -3.61 20.51
CA GLY A 36 16.91 -4.29 21.75
C GLY A 36 16.38 -5.72 21.89
N GLU A 37 16.53 -6.33 23.07
CA GLU A 37 15.96 -7.65 23.38
C GLU A 37 14.42 -7.62 23.42
N ARG A 38 13.81 -6.45 23.70
CA ARG A 38 12.36 -6.24 23.77
C ARG A 38 11.97 -4.87 23.20
N PRO A 39 10.85 -4.76 22.46
CA PRO A 39 10.31 -3.48 22.02
C PRO A 39 10.03 -2.53 23.19
N ARG A 40 10.32 -1.24 23.01
CA ARG A 40 10.16 -0.22 24.07
C ARG A 40 9.20 0.86 23.63
N VAL A 41 8.24 1.21 24.49
CA VAL A 41 7.32 2.33 24.27
C VAL A 41 8.12 3.64 24.15
N ALA A 42 7.81 4.43 23.12
CA ALA A 42 8.35 5.77 22.91
C ALA A 42 7.30 6.84 23.25
N ALA A 43 7.74 7.92 23.91
CA ALA A 43 6.92 9.10 24.06
C ALA A 43 6.72 9.77 22.70
N ALA A 44 5.44 9.96 22.30
CA ALA A 44 5.08 10.48 20.98
C ALA A 44 5.76 11.82 20.66
N THR A 45 5.77 12.77 21.60
CA THR A 45 6.39 14.08 21.41
C THR A 45 7.88 13.97 21.10
N ALA A 46 8.64 13.22 21.92
CA ALA A 46 10.08 13.06 21.72
C ALA A 46 10.42 12.36 20.39
N LEU A 47 9.64 11.34 20.01
CA LEU A 47 9.81 10.67 18.73
C LEU A 47 9.56 11.63 17.56
N LEU A 48 8.46 12.39 17.60
CA LEU A 48 8.10 13.31 16.52
C LEU A 48 9.06 14.50 16.43
N ASP A 49 9.61 14.97 17.55
CA ASP A 49 10.65 15.99 17.59
C ASP A 49 11.93 15.49 16.91
N ASP A 50 12.35 14.25 17.20
CA ASP A 50 13.48 13.60 16.52
C ASP A 50 13.23 13.40 15.02
N MET A 51 12.04 12.94 14.64
CA MET A 51 11.67 12.75 13.24
C MET A 51 11.66 14.07 12.46
N ALA A 52 11.29 15.19 13.07
CA ALA A 52 11.32 16.51 12.43
C ALA A 52 12.75 17.00 12.13
N GLN A 53 13.77 16.48 12.82
CA GLN A 53 15.19 16.76 12.54
C GLN A 53 15.80 15.91 11.42
N ARG A 54 15.05 14.93 10.89
CA ARG A 54 15.51 14.08 9.77
C ARG A 54 15.50 14.88 8.45
N ASP A 55 16.30 14.47 7.47
CA ASP A 55 16.22 15.04 6.12
C ASP A 55 15.03 14.43 5.36
N VAL A 56 14.80 13.13 5.55
CA VAL A 56 13.68 12.39 4.96
C VAL A 56 12.97 11.56 6.04
N VAL A 57 11.63 11.59 6.08
CA VAL A 57 10.82 10.70 6.92
C VAL A 57 9.88 9.88 6.03
N LEU A 58 9.91 8.57 6.18
CA LEU A 58 9.15 7.64 5.36
C LEU A 58 8.03 7.02 6.19
N LEU A 59 6.81 7.12 5.70
CA LEU A 59 5.58 6.64 6.34
C LEU A 59 5.03 5.47 5.55
N GLY A 60 5.14 4.27 6.13
CA GLY A 60 4.60 3.05 5.52
C GLY A 60 3.08 2.99 5.55
N GLU A 61 2.50 2.19 4.65
CA GLU A 61 1.10 1.80 4.73
C GLU A 61 0.87 0.37 4.21
N THR A 62 -0.39 -0.06 4.32
CA THR A 62 -0.98 -1.15 3.55
C THR A 62 -2.07 -0.48 2.71
N HIS A 63 -2.04 -0.68 1.38
CA HIS A 63 -2.66 0.26 0.44
C HIS A 63 -4.17 0.41 0.56
N ASP A 64 -4.84 -0.58 1.13
CA ASP A 64 -6.29 -0.66 1.32
C ASP A 64 -6.71 -0.52 2.80
N GLU A 65 -5.79 -0.17 3.69
CA GLU A 65 -6.08 0.00 5.11
C GLU A 65 -6.28 1.47 5.48
N MET A 66 -7.55 1.86 5.68
CA MET A 66 -7.95 3.23 5.99
C MET A 66 -7.26 3.79 7.25
N ASP A 67 -7.07 2.97 8.28
CA ASP A 67 -6.44 3.44 9.52
C ASP A 67 -4.94 3.73 9.35
N HIS A 68 -4.27 3.10 8.38
CA HIS A 68 -2.90 3.44 8.02
C HIS A 68 -2.85 4.86 7.43
N HIS A 69 -3.76 5.21 6.53
CA HIS A 69 -3.82 6.55 5.94
C HIS A 69 -4.22 7.64 6.92
N ARG A 70 -5.11 7.34 7.88
CA ARG A 70 -5.43 8.26 8.99
C ARG A 70 -4.22 8.51 9.89
N TRP A 71 -3.48 7.45 10.22
CA TRP A 71 -2.24 7.56 10.96
C TRP A 71 -1.17 8.36 10.19
N GLN A 72 -1.05 8.17 8.87
CA GLN A 72 -0.16 8.97 8.02
C GLN A 72 -0.52 10.46 8.10
N LEU A 73 -1.81 10.81 7.98
CA LEU A 73 -2.27 12.19 8.08
C LEU A 73 -1.94 12.82 9.43
N GLN A 74 -2.24 12.12 10.54
CA GLN A 74 -1.91 12.59 11.89
C GLN A 74 -0.41 12.80 12.07
N THR A 75 0.40 11.86 11.58
CA THR A 75 1.86 11.95 11.63
C THR A 75 2.38 13.13 10.81
N LEU A 76 1.90 13.31 9.58
CA LEU A 76 2.27 14.43 8.70
C LEU A 76 1.89 15.79 9.32
N ALA A 77 0.70 15.90 9.89
CA ALA A 77 0.26 17.11 10.58
C ALA A 77 1.18 17.45 11.77
N ALA A 78 1.56 16.44 12.56
CA ALA A 78 2.45 16.62 13.70
C ALA A 78 3.88 16.99 13.29
N LEU A 79 4.40 16.44 12.18
CA LEU A 79 5.70 16.81 11.61
C LEU A 79 5.67 18.22 11.02
N HIS A 80 4.62 18.57 10.28
CA HIS A 80 4.47 19.90 9.69
C HIS A 80 4.41 21.00 10.75
N ALA A 81 3.71 20.75 11.87
CA ALA A 81 3.66 21.67 13.00
C ALA A 81 5.04 21.94 13.63
N ARG A 82 6.00 21.00 13.50
CA ARG A 82 7.37 21.12 14.02
C ARG A 82 8.33 21.71 13.00
N ARG A 83 8.17 21.36 11.73
CA ARG A 83 8.99 21.84 10.61
C ARG A 83 8.09 22.22 9.43
N PRO A 84 7.63 23.48 9.39
CA PRO A 84 6.69 23.93 8.37
C PRO A 84 7.23 23.87 6.94
N ASP A 85 8.54 24.06 6.75
CA ASP A 85 9.19 23.82 5.46
C ASP A 85 9.28 22.31 5.19
N MET A 86 8.19 21.78 4.65
CA MET A 86 7.97 20.37 4.38
C MET A 86 7.50 20.15 2.95
N VAL A 87 7.80 18.99 2.40
CA VAL A 87 7.26 18.49 1.13
C VAL A 87 6.82 17.04 1.32
N ILE A 88 5.75 16.63 0.64
CA ILE A 88 5.21 15.27 0.76
C ILE A 88 5.27 14.55 -0.58
N GLY A 89 6.05 13.48 -0.64
CA GLY A 89 6.13 12.57 -1.78
C GLY A 89 5.13 11.42 -1.66
N PHE A 90 4.58 11.02 -2.80
CA PHE A 90 3.60 9.96 -2.93
C PHE A 90 4.02 8.94 -4.01
N GLU A 91 4.19 7.68 -3.63
CA GLU A 91 4.40 6.51 -4.52
C GLU A 91 3.37 6.36 -5.65
N MET A 92 2.12 6.74 -5.41
CA MET A 92 0.98 6.47 -6.29
C MET A 92 0.98 7.30 -7.57
N PHE A 93 1.80 8.36 -7.63
CA PHE A 93 1.85 9.26 -8.76
C PHE A 93 3.11 9.02 -9.59
N PRO A 94 2.97 8.69 -10.89
CA PRO A 94 4.10 8.67 -11.80
C PRO A 94 4.63 10.08 -12.03
N ARG A 95 5.94 10.24 -12.17
CA ARG A 95 6.63 11.53 -12.28
C ARG A 95 6.04 12.48 -13.33
N ARG A 96 5.47 11.93 -14.41
CA ARG A 96 4.82 12.71 -15.47
C ARG A 96 3.67 13.59 -14.96
N VAL A 97 2.95 13.17 -13.91
CA VAL A 97 1.79 13.92 -13.39
C VAL A 97 2.17 15.01 -12.37
N GLN A 98 3.46 15.28 -12.16
CA GLN A 98 3.91 16.35 -11.26
C GLN A 98 3.22 17.71 -11.51
N PRO A 99 3.04 18.18 -12.76
CA PRO A 99 2.32 19.45 -12.99
C PRO A 99 0.88 19.46 -12.48
N VAL A 100 0.21 18.30 -12.43
CA VAL A 100 -1.16 18.17 -11.90
C VAL A 100 -1.14 18.31 -10.38
N LEU A 101 -0.14 17.73 -9.72
CA LEU A 101 0.03 17.86 -8.27
C LEU A 101 0.28 19.32 -7.87
N ASP A 102 1.10 20.03 -8.66
CA ASP A 102 1.42 21.44 -8.42
C ASP A 102 0.15 22.31 -8.50
N ARG A 103 -0.67 22.11 -9.54
CA ARG A 103 -1.96 22.81 -9.72
C ARG A 103 -2.98 22.46 -8.65
N TRP A 104 -3.01 21.21 -8.19
CA TRP A 104 -3.85 20.80 -7.07
C TRP A 104 -3.51 21.56 -5.80
N VAL A 105 -2.22 21.62 -5.44
CA VAL A 105 -1.74 22.37 -4.27
C VAL A 105 -2.00 23.87 -4.44
N ALA A 106 -1.91 24.39 -5.67
CA ALA A 106 -2.25 25.78 -5.98
C ALA A 106 -3.73 26.13 -5.78
N GLY A 107 -4.61 25.12 -5.69
CA GLY A 107 -6.05 25.28 -5.53
C GLY A 107 -6.81 25.44 -6.85
N GLU A 108 -6.19 25.10 -7.97
CA GLU A 108 -6.73 25.32 -9.33
C GLU A 108 -7.63 24.19 -9.83
N LEU A 109 -7.74 23.11 -9.06
CA LEU A 109 -8.44 21.90 -9.46
C LEU A 109 -9.51 21.53 -8.43
N THR A 110 -10.69 21.18 -8.92
CA THR A 110 -11.66 20.40 -8.15
C THR A 110 -11.13 18.99 -7.88
N VAL A 111 -11.74 18.28 -6.93
CA VAL A 111 -11.37 16.87 -6.64
C VAL A 111 -11.53 15.99 -7.88
N ALA A 112 -12.62 16.18 -8.64
CA ALA A 112 -12.88 15.37 -9.84
C ALA A 112 -11.82 15.62 -10.92
N GLU A 113 -11.49 16.88 -11.20
CA GLU A 113 -10.45 17.23 -12.18
C GLU A 113 -9.06 16.75 -11.75
N PHE A 114 -8.75 16.83 -10.45
CA PHE A 114 -7.49 16.31 -9.93
C PHE A 114 -7.35 14.80 -10.15
N LEU A 115 -8.37 14.01 -9.79
CA LEU A 115 -8.33 12.56 -9.94
C LEU A 115 -8.28 12.13 -11.42
N ASP A 116 -8.99 12.84 -12.30
CA ASP A 116 -8.97 12.60 -13.74
C ASP A 116 -7.59 12.94 -14.36
N GLN A 117 -7.08 14.15 -14.12
CA GLN A 117 -5.81 14.62 -14.70
C GLN A 117 -4.59 13.89 -14.11
N ALA A 118 -4.64 13.47 -12.84
CA ALA A 118 -3.62 12.62 -12.24
C ALA A 118 -3.77 11.15 -12.67
N GLU A 119 -4.81 10.84 -13.44
CA GLU A 119 -5.15 9.52 -13.95
C GLU A 119 -5.23 8.47 -12.84
N TRP A 120 -5.90 8.80 -11.74
CA TRP A 120 -5.92 8.03 -10.49
C TRP A 120 -6.33 6.56 -10.69
N GLU A 121 -7.44 6.33 -11.39
CA GLU A 121 -7.94 4.99 -11.70
C GLU A 121 -6.94 4.20 -12.55
N ARG A 122 -6.26 4.89 -13.48
CA ARG A 122 -5.24 4.26 -14.31
C ARG A 122 -4.04 3.91 -13.46
N ASN A 123 -3.51 4.83 -12.67
CA ASN A 123 -2.18 4.70 -12.05
C ASN A 123 -2.20 3.90 -10.75
N TRP A 124 -3.20 4.09 -9.90
CA TRP A 124 -3.25 3.49 -8.56
C TRP A 124 -4.42 2.54 -8.36
N ASN A 125 -5.60 2.87 -8.90
CA ASN A 125 -6.79 2.00 -8.87
C ASN A 125 -7.26 1.58 -7.46
N MET A 126 -7.02 2.42 -6.45
CA MET A 126 -7.59 2.27 -5.10
C MET A 126 -8.74 3.25 -4.89
N PRO A 127 -9.69 2.99 -3.96
CA PRO A 127 -10.69 3.99 -3.57
C PRO A 127 -10.01 5.31 -3.21
N ALA A 128 -10.34 6.39 -3.90
CA ALA A 128 -9.68 7.68 -3.75
C ALA A 128 -9.86 8.24 -2.33
N GLU A 129 -10.96 7.89 -1.66
CA GLU A 129 -11.33 8.30 -0.31
C GLU A 129 -10.30 7.88 0.75
N LEU A 130 -9.51 6.83 0.48
CA LEU A 130 -8.39 6.42 1.33
C LEU A 130 -7.30 7.50 1.38
N TYR A 131 -7.04 8.19 0.26
CA TYR A 131 -5.89 9.09 0.08
C TYR A 131 -6.27 10.56 0.02
N LEU A 132 -7.50 10.90 -0.38
CA LEU A 132 -7.97 12.28 -0.49
C LEU A 132 -7.70 13.14 0.75
N PRO A 133 -7.85 12.64 2.01
CA PRO A 133 -7.49 13.42 3.19
C PRO A 133 -6.02 13.87 3.21
N LEU A 134 -5.08 13.03 2.74
CA LEU A 134 -3.66 13.38 2.63
C LEU A 134 -3.44 14.47 1.58
N PHE A 135 -4.08 14.35 0.42
CA PHE A 135 -3.96 15.32 -0.68
C PHE A 135 -4.60 16.66 -0.31
N GLN A 136 -5.75 16.63 0.38
CA GLN A 136 -6.40 17.84 0.87
C GLN A 136 -5.58 18.53 1.94
N PHE A 137 -4.96 17.78 2.85
CA PHE A 137 -4.03 18.33 3.84
C PHE A 137 -2.87 19.08 3.16
N ALA A 138 -2.26 18.50 2.13
CA ALA A 138 -1.22 19.17 1.38
C ALA A 138 -1.71 20.47 0.73
N ARG A 139 -2.87 20.45 0.08
CA ARG A 139 -3.48 21.63 -0.56
C ARG A 139 -3.82 22.74 0.43
N ILE A 140 -4.53 22.42 1.52
CA ILE A 140 -4.99 23.39 2.52
C ILE A 140 -3.80 24.12 3.15
N ASN A 141 -2.70 23.41 3.39
CA ASN A 141 -1.50 23.96 4.01
C ASN A 141 -0.45 24.45 2.98
N ARG A 142 -0.77 24.44 1.68
CA ARG A 142 0.16 24.80 0.58
C ARG A 142 1.49 24.03 0.61
N ILE A 143 1.45 22.77 1.07
CA ILE A 143 2.61 21.88 1.12
C ILE A 143 2.82 21.30 -0.27
N PRO A 144 4.00 21.47 -0.89
CA PRO A 144 4.29 20.87 -2.19
C PRO A 144 4.16 19.34 -2.13
N MET A 145 3.58 18.77 -3.19
CA MET A 145 3.47 17.32 -3.38
C MET A 145 4.50 16.86 -4.40
N LEU A 146 5.09 15.67 -4.22
CA LEU A 146 6.00 15.06 -5.20
C LEU A 146 5.44 13.75 -5.75
N ALA A 147 5.49 13.62 -7.08
CA ALA A 147 5.26 12.37 -7.79
C ALA A 147 6.54 11.52 -7.74
N LEU A 148 6.51 10.39 -7.03
CA LEU A 148 7.72 9.62 -6.76
C LEU A 148 8.05 8.58 -7.83
N ASN A 149 7.06 8.09 -8.56
CA ASN A 149 7.14 6.79 -9.21
C ASN A 149 7.30 6.88 -10.74
N ILE A 150 7.53 5.73 -11.37
CA ILE A 150 7.66 5.56 -12.82
C ILE A 150 6.35 5.13 -13.46
N GLU A 151 6.27 5.17 -14.79
CA GLU A 151 5.16 4.56 -15.51
C GLU A 151 5.22 3.02 -15.38
N ARG A 152 4.04 2.40 -15.29
CA ARG A 152 3.93 0.93 -15.24
C ARG A 152 4.54 0.23 -16.45
N LYS A 153 4.64 0.93 -17.58
CA LYS A 153 5.30 0.42 -18.79
C LYS A 153 6.75 0.05 -18.50
N LEU A 154 7.49 0.90 -17.77
CA LEU A 154 8.89 0.65 -17.43
C LEU A 154 9.01 -0.53 -16.46
N SER A 155 8.25 -0.53 -15.36
CA SER A 155 8.25 -1.65 -14.41
C SER A 155 7.91 -2.98 -15.08
N ARG A 156 6.93 -2.99 -16.00
CA ARG A 156 6.56 -4.17 -16.77
C ARG A 156 7.68 -4.63 -17.72
N ALA A 157 8.30 -3.70 -18.46
CA ALA A 157 9.41 -4.03 -19.35
C ALA A 157 10.57 -4.67 -18.58
N ILE A 158 10.90 -4.16 -17.38
CA ILE A 158 11.93 -4.75 -16.52
C ILE A 158 11.54 -6.15 -16.05
N SER A 159 10.29 -6.33 -15.60
CA SER A 159 9.80 -7.66 -15.18
C SER A 159 9.80 -8.69 -16.31
N GLU A 160 9.66 -8.27 -17.57
CA GLU A 160 9.63 -9.16 -18.74
C GLU A 160 11.02 -9.51 -19.28
N LYS A 161 11.95 -8.53 -19.37
CA LYS A 161 13.25 -8.71 -20.05
C LYS A 161 14.47 -8.31 -19.22
N GLY A 162 14.29 -7.77 -18.02
CA GLY A 162 15.35 -7.28 -17.15
C GLY A 162 15.81 -5.85 -17.48
N TRP A 163 16.45 -5.21 -16.51
CA TRP A 163 16.89 -3.81 -16.58
C TRP A 163 17.85 -3.54 -17.76
N ASP A 164 18.83 -4.42 -17.94
CA ASP A 164 19.88 -4.24 -18.95
C ASP A 164 19.32 -4.29 -20.38
N ALA A 165 18.18 -4.94 -20.60
CA ALA A 165 17.50 -5.03 -21.89
C ALA A 165 16.50 -3.89 -22.14
N VAL A 166 16.27 -3.00 -21.17
CA VAL A 166 15.49 -1.77 -21.35
C VAL A 166 16.41 -0.67 -21.87
N ALA A 167 16.06 -0.06 -23.01
CA ALA A 167 16.86 1.00 -23.61
C ALA A 167 16.89 2.23 -22.70
N GLU A 168 18.00 2.98 -22.70
CA GLU A 168 18.19 4.11 -21.78
C GLU A 168 17.09 5.18 -21.89
N ALA A 169 16.66 5.49 -23.11
CA ALA A 169 15.56 6.43 -23.38
C ALA A 169 14.21 5.98 -22.78
N GLU A 170 14.03 4.69 -22.50
CA GLU A 170 12.82 4.14 -21.91
C GLU A 170 12.86 4.11 -20.37
N ARG A 171 14.00 4.43 -19.73
CA ARG A 171 14.21 4.32 -18.28
C ARG A 171 13.68 5.51 -17.47
N GLU A 172 13.00 6.45 -18.11
CA GLU A 172 12.37 7.62 -17.46
C GLU A 172 13.36 8.46 -16.61
N GLY A 173 14.64 8.46 -16.99
CA GLY A 173 15.71 9.15 -16.26
C GLY A 173 16.05 8.53 -14.90
N VAL A 174 15.59 7.31 -14.61
CA VAL A 174 15.97 6.57 -13.41
C VAL A 174 17.39 6.03 -13.56
N GLY A 175 18.24 6.30 -12.56
CA GLY A 175 19.60 5.79 -12.52
C GLY A 175 19.64 4.29 -12.22
N ARG A 176 20.82 3.68 -12.41
CA ARG A 176 21.02 2.29 -12.01
C ARG A 176 20.83 2.16 -10.48
N PRO A 177 19.96 1.25 -10.00
CA PRO A 177 19.78 1.05 -8.57
C PRO A 177 21.01 0.43 -7.91
N ALA A 178 21.19 0.72 -6.62
CA ALA A 178 22.08 -0.06 -5.77
C ALA A 178 21.60 -1.51 -5.71
N ALA A 179 22.54 -2.46 -5.69
CA ALA A 179 22.19 -3.87 -5.58
C ALA A 179 21.39 -4.11 -4.28
N PRO A 180 20.28 -4.88 -4.33
CA PRO A 180 19.50 -5.20 -3.14
C PRO A 180 20.32 -6.10 -2.22
N VAL A 181 20.19 -5.90 -0.91
CA VAL A 181 20.79 -6.80 0.09
C VAL A 181 20.11 -8.18 0.04
N GLU A 182 20.83 -9.24 0.41
CA GLU A 182 20.31 -10.61 0.30
C GLU A 182 19.02 -10.81 1.11
N ALA A 183 18.93 -10.24 2.31
CA ALA A 183 17.73 -10.29 3.13
C ALA A 183 16.50 -9.66 2.43
N TYR A 184 16.70 -8.65 1.56
CA TYR A 184 15.62 -8.09 0.77
C TYR A 184 15.21 -9.02 -0.36
N ARG A 185 16.18 -9.65 -1.03
CA ARG A 185 15.92 -10.67 -2.05
C ARG A 185 15.11 -11.83 -1.45
N GLU A 186 15.45 -12.31 -0.26
CA GLU A 186 14.69 -13.34 0.44
C GLU A 186 13.24 -12.91 0.74
N GLN A 187 13.05 -11.68 1.22
CA GLN A 187 11.71 -11.12 1.44
C GLN A 187 10.90 -11.04 0.15
N LEU A 188 11.50 -10.52 -0.94
CA LEU A 188 10.87 -10.46 -2.25
C LEU A 188 10.58 -11.86 -2.81
N PHE A 189 11.40 -12.87 -2.48
CA PHE A 189 11.12 -14.24 -2.88
C PHE A 189 9.87 -14.80 -2.20
N ALA A 190 9.62 -14.47 -0.93
CA ALA A 190 8.38 -14.84 -0.25
C ALA A 190 7.15 -14.24 -0.97
N VAL A 191 7.21 -12.95 -1.32
CA VAL A 191 6.16 -12.29 -2.11
C VAL A 191 5.98 -12.95 -3.50
N PHE A 192 7.07 -13.20 -4.21
CA PHE A 192 7.06 -13.87 -5.51
C PHE A 192 6.44 -15.29 -5.42
N ARG A 193 6.62 -15.97 -4.29
CA ARG A 193 6.03 -17.29 -3.97
C ARG A 193 4.53 -17.25 -3.65
N GLU A 194 3.93 -16.09 -3.45
CA GLU A 194 2.50 -15.95 -3.16
C GLU A 194 1.70 -15.40 -4.35
N HIS A 195 2.35 -14.92 -5.41
CA HIS A 195 1.71 -14.38 -6.61
C HIS A 195 1.95 -15.24 -7.87
N PRO A 196 1.05 -16.18 -8.21
CA PRO A 196 1.19 -17.06 -9.38
C PRO A 196 1.16 -16.32 -10.72
N THR A 197 0.54 -15.12 -10.78
CA THR A 197 0.44 -14.30 -11.99
C THR A 197 1.78 -13.73 -12.45
N LEU A 198 2.78 -13.67 -11.56
CA LEU A 198 4.16 -13.29 -11.86
C LEU A 198 4.98 -14.47 -12.39
N ARG A 199 4.37 -15.67 -12.50
CA ARG A 199 5.01 -16.90 -12.96
C ARG A 199 4.46 -17.25 -14.34
N GLY A 200 5.33 -17.54 -15.29
CA GLY A 200 4.91 -18.29 -16.48
C GLY A 200 4.13 -19.54 -16.04
N LYS A 201 3.08 -19.91 -16.78
CA LYS A 201 2.20 -21.04 -16.40
C LYS A 201 3.02 -22.31 -16.14
N GLY A 202 2.97 -22.83 -14.91
CA GLY A 202 3.40 -24.20 -14.57
C GLY A 202 4.70 -24.36 -13.79
N ASP A 203 5.49 -23.31 -13.57
CA ASP A 203 6.80 -23.45 -12.90
C ASP A 203 6.75 -23.27 -11.37
N LYS A 204 7.45 -24.17 -10.65
CA LYS A 204 7.75 -23.97 -9.22
C LYS A 204 8.69 -22.77 -9.05
N PRO A 205 8.45 -21.86 -8.10
CA PRO A 205 9.30 -20.68 -7.89
C PRO A 205 10.73 -21.11 -7.50
N LYS A 206 11.73 -20.59 -8.23
CA LYS A 206 13.15 -20.85 -7.98
C LYS A 206 13.89 -19.52 -7.78
N GLN A 207 14.69 -19.42 -6.72
CA GLN A 207 15.50 -18.22 -6.42
C GLN A 207 16.53 -17.89 -7.52
N ASN A 208 16.98 -18.88 -8.30
CA ASN A 208 17.95 -18.68 -9.37
C ASN A 208 17.30 -18.50 -10.75
N SER A 209 15.97 -18.33 -10.82
CA SER A 209 15.27 -18.12 -12.09
C SER A 209 15.46 -16.68 -12.60
N SER A 210 15.52 -16.53 -13.92
CA SER A 210 15.50 -15.22 -14.59
C SER A 210 14.22 -14.44 -14.25
N ALA A 211 13.07 -15.11 -14.15
CA ALA A 211 11.81 -14.49 -13.76
C ALA A 211 11.88 -13.84 -12.36
N PHE A 212 12.43 -14.56 -11.36
CA PHE A 212 12.60 -13.98 -10.03
C PHE A 212 13.65 -12.86 -10.03
N ARG A 213 14.75 -13.01 -10.76
CA ARG A 213 15.74 -11.94 -10.91
C ARG A 213 15.10 -10.66 -11.48
N PHE A 214 14.32 -10.77 -12.55
CA PHE A 214 13.65 -9.63 -13.18
C PHE A 214 12.56 -9.01 -12.29
N PHE A 215 11.85 -9.83 -11.51
CA PHE A 215 10.96 -9.33 -10.48
C PHE A 215 11.72 -8.47 -9.43
N VAL A 216 12.85 -8.97 -8.93
CA VAL A 216 13.70 -8.21 -7.99
C VAL A 216 14.23 -6.93 -8.62
N GLU A 217 14.69 -6.98 -9.87
CA GLU A 217 15.14 -5.78 -10.60
C GLU A 217 14.02 -4.75 -10.73
N SER A 218 12.79 -5.18 -11.06
CA SER A 218 11.62 -4.30 -11.17
C SER A 218 11.30 -3.62 -9.85
N GLN A 219 11.30 -4.36 -8.74
CA GLN A 219 11.09 -3.80 -7.39
C GLN A 219 12.20 -2.82 -7.01
N THR A 220 13.46 -3.16 -7.28
CA THR A 220 14.61 -2.32 -6.92
C THR A 220 14.65 -1.03 -7.75
N VAL A 221 14.25 -1.07 -9.03
CA VAL A 221 14.13 0.13 -9.87
C VAL A 221 12.98 1.02 -9.39
N TRP A 222 11.88 0.43 -8.94
CA TRP A 222 10.77 1.16 -8.34
C TRP A 222 11.23 1.89 -7.06
N ASP A 223 11.94 1.21 -6.16
CA ASP A 223 12.56 1.83 -4.98
C ASP A 223 13.52 2.97 -5.35
N ARG A 224 14.35 2.74 -6.37
CA ARG A 224 15.32 3.73 -6.84
C ARG A 224 14.63 4.98 -7.36
N ALA A 225 13.56 4.82 -8.11
CA ALA A 225 12.78 5.94 -8.60
C ALA A 225 12.23 6.78 -7.45
N MET A 226 11.62 6.15 -6.45
CA MET A 226 11.10 6.89 -5.30
C MET A 226 12.21 7.61 -4.53
N ALA A 227 13.33 6.90 -4.27
CA ALA A 227 14.48 7.45 -3.56
C ALA A 227 15.11 8.64 -4.28
N GLU A 228 15.25 8.61 -5.61
CA GLU A 228 15.80 9.73 -6.37
C GLU A 228 14.93 10.98 -6.32
N ALA A 229 13.61 10.83 -6.40
CA ALA A 229 12.69 11.96 -6.31
C ALA A 229 12.77 12.62 -4.92
N LEU A 230 12.80 11.81 -3.85
CA LEU A 230 12.97 12.28 -2.48
C LEU A 230 14.35 12.93 -2.26
N ALA A 231 15.44 12.28 -2.70
CA ALA A 231 16.80 12.76 -2.52
C ALA A 231 17.03 14.09 -3.23
N ARG A 232 16.55 14.25 -4.47
CA ARG A 232 16.64 15.53 -5.19
C ARG A 232 16.02 16.67 -4.40
N ARG A 233 14.84 16.46 -3.79
CA ARG A 233 14.20 17.50 -2.99
C ARG A 233 14.91 17.73 -1.66
N ALA A 234 15.37 16.67 -1.00
CA ALA A 234 16.07 16.78 0.29
C ALA A 234 17.39 17.57 0.16
N LEU A 235 18.10 17.43 -0.97
CA LEU A 235 19.32 18.19 -1.26
C LEU A 235 19.02 19.63 -1.70
N ALA A 236 17.84 19.90 -2.25
CA ALA A 236 17.43 21.22 -2.71
C ALA A 236 16.73 22.02 -1.60
N GLY A 237 17.45 22.94 -0.95
CA GLY A 237 16.89 23.85 0.07
C GLY A 237 16.63 23.20 1.43
N ARG A 238 16.92 21.90 1.58
CA ARG A 238 16.82 21.13 2.83
C ARG A 238 15.47 21.28 3.58
N PRO A 239 14.30 21.14 2.92
CA PRO A 239 13.03 20.96 3.64
C PRO A 239 13.02 19.61 4.36
N LEU A 240 12.05 19.38 5.23
CA LEU A 240 11.69 18.01 5.61
C LEU A 240 10.97 17.35 4.44
N VAL A 241 11.51 16.23 3.93
CA VAL A 241 10.82 15.47 2.87
C VAL A 241 10.12 14.26 3.49
N ALA A 242 8.79 14.29 3.56
CA ALA A 242 7.99 13.16 3.98
C ALA A 242 7.64 12.27 2.76
N GLY A 243 7.72 10.95 2.86
CA GLY A 243 7.33 10.02 1.79
C GLY A 243 6.24 9.05 2.25
N VAL A 244 5.14 8.97 1.49
CA VAL A 244 4.00 8.05 1.71
C VAL A 244 4.06 6.93 0.68
N MET A 245 4.23 5.69 1.15
CA MET A 245 4.41 4.51 0.31
C MET A 245 4.10 3.20 1.05
N GLY A 246 3.95 2.11 0.30
CA GLY A 246 3.73 0.77 0.85
C GLY A 246 4.85 0.33 1.77
N SER A 247 4.50 -0.27 2.91
CA SER A 247 5.45 -0.68 3.95
C SER A 247 6.50 -1.67 3.43
N GLY A 248 6.19 -2.45 2.40
CA GLY A 248 7.14 -3.38 1.76
C GLY A 248 8.42 -2.71 1.24
N HIS A 249 8.33 -1.45 0.81
CA HIS A 249 9.45 -0.64 0.33
C HIS A 249 10.32 -0.08 1.48
N LEU A 250 9.84 -0.15 2.73
CA LEU A 250 10.46 0.50 3.88
C LEU A 250 11.03 -0.47 4.91
N ARG A 251 10.35 -1.60 5.12
CA ARG A 251 10.67 -2.57 6.17
C ARG A 251 12.14 -2.98 6.12
N PHE A 252 12.74 -3.03 7.31
CA PHE A 252 14.16 -3.37 7.50
C PHE A 252 15.15 -2.41 6.83
N GLY A 253 14.67 -1.27 6.32
CA GLY A 253 15.48 -0.33 5.57
C GLY A 253 15.94 -0.87 4.22
N HIS A 254 15.28 -1.89 3.67
CA HIS A 254 15.78 -2.67 2.53
C HIS A 254 15.51 -2.09 1.14
N GLY A 255 14.38 -1.38 0.96
CA GLY A 255 13.97 -0.80 -0.33
C GLY A 255 14.41 0.65 -0.48
N VAL A 256 13.45 1.59 -0.49
CA VAL A 256 13.69 3.04 -0.61
C VAL A 256 14.76 3.57 0.37
N PRO A 257 14.80 3.20 1.66
CA PRO A 257 15.84 3.66 2.56
C PRO A 257 17.26 3.23 2.15
N HIS A 258 17.40 2.03 1.56
CA HIS A 258 18.67 1.54 1.03
C HIS A 258 19.13 2.36 -0.18
N GLN A 259 18.22 2.63 -1.11
CA GLN A 259 18.50 3.47 -2.27
C GLN A 259 18.79 4.93 -1.90
N LEU A 260 18.12 5.47 -0.88
CA LEU A 260 18.42 6.81 -0.35
C LEU A 260 19.83 6.91 0.24
N ARG A 261 20.28 5.88 0.97
CA ARG A 261 21.65 5.83 1.52
C ARG A 261 22.70 5.73 0.42
N ASP A 262 22.42 4.98 -0.65
CA ASP A 262 23.28 4.95 -1.84
C ASP A 262 23.37 6.33 -2.52
N LEU A 263 22.27 7.08 -2.54
CA LEU A 263 22.22 8.47 -3.02
C LEU A 263 22.83 9.50 -2.05
N GLY A 264 23.40 9.06 -0.92
CA GLY A 264 24.06 9.92 0.07
C GLY A 264 23.13 10.52 1.14
N ILE A 265 21.84 10.22 1.12
CA ILE A 265 20.90 10.63 2.17
C ILE A 265 20.96 9.63 3.31
N ARG A 266 21.52 10.04 4.45
CA ARG A 266 21.73 9.14 5.61
C ARG A 266 20.82 9.43 6.80
N ASN A 267 20.37 10.67 6.95
CA ASN A 267 19.50 11.09 8.04
C ASN A 267 18.03 10.82 7.69
N ILE A 268 17.66 9.53 7.67
CA ILE A 268 16.34 9.02 7.28
C ILE A 268 15.61 8.55 8.54
N GLY A 269 14.33 8.87 8.69
CA GLY A 269 13.43 8.23 9.65
C GLY A 269 12.44 7.29 8.94
N ILE A 270 12.20 6.10 9.49
CA ILE A 270 11.22 5.12 8.99
C ILE A 270 10.17 4.87 10.07
N LEU A 271 8.91 5.15 9.75
CA LEU A 271 7.77 4.95 10.63
C LEU A 271 6.78 3.98 9.96
N LEU A 272 6.33 2.97 10.69
CA LEU A 272 5.37 1.98 10.18
C LEU A 272 4.13 1.85 11.07
N PRO A 273 2.92 1.89 10.50
CA PRO A 273 1.73 1.44 11.20
C PRO A 273 1.68 -0.09 11.20
N LEU A 274 1.17 -0.66 12.31
CA LEU A 274 0.93 -2.09 12.44
C LEU A 274 -0.57 -2.31 12.66
N SER A 275 -1.17 -3.12 11.80
CA SER A 275 -2.57 -3.49 11.94
C SER A 275 -2.77 -4.48 13.09
N PRO A 276 -3.93 -4.44 13.78
CA PRO A 276 -4.29 -5.42 14.78
C PRO A 276 -4.25 -6.85 14.23
N GLY A 277 -3.79 -7.81 15.04
CA GLY A 277 -3.76 -9.24 14.66
C GLY A 277 -2.59 -9.65 13.75
N GLY A 278 -1.67 -8.74 13.42
CA GLY A 278 -0.41 -9.09 12.76
C GLY A 278 0.52 -9.94 13.63
N ASP A 279 1.46 -10.65 13.00
CA ASP A 279 2.45 -11.45 13.73
C ASP A 279 3.48 -10.55 14.41
N CYS A 280 3.31 -10.34 15.72
CA CYS A 280 4.20 -9.48 16.51
C CYS A 280 5.64 -10.00 16.61
N ARG A 281 5.90 -11.26 16.24
CA ARG A 281 7.27 -11.78 16.11
C ARG A 281 8.05 -11.10 14.99
N GLU A 282 7.35 -10.46 14.05
CA GLU A 282 7.98 -9.66 13.00
C GLU A 282 8.47 -8.29 13.50
N ILE A 283 8.03 -7.85 14.69
CA ILE A 283 8.44 -6.59 15.32
C ILE A 283 9.79 -6.80 16.01
N ARG A 284 10.85 -6.70 15.20
CA ARG A 284 12.23 -6.93 15.64
C ARG A 284 13.15 -5.79 15.28
N ALA A 285 14.32 -5.76 15.90
CA ALA A 285 15.34 -4.75 15.66
C ALA A 285 15.62 -4.60 14.15
N GLY A 286 15.72 -3.35 13.71
CA GLY A 286 15.92 -2.99 12.31
C GLY A 286 14.63 -2.82 11.49
N LEU A 287 13.46 -3.28 11.94
CA LEU A 287 12.21 -3.17 11.18
C LEU A 287 11.91 -1.73 10.69
N ALA A 288 12.04 -0.75 11.59
CA ALA A 288 11.83 0.68 11.39
C ALA A 288 12.49 1.46 12.55
N ASP A 289 12.56 2.79 12.47
CA ASP A 289 12.95 3.64 13.62
C ASP A 289 11.88 3.55 14.72
N ALA A 290 10.61 3.58 14.34
CA ALA A 290 9.48 3.31 15.23
C ALA A 290 8.30 2.68 14.49
N VAL A 291 7.47 1.96 15.26
CA VAL A 291 6.21 1.40 14.80
C VAL A 291 5.06 1.94 15.65
N PHE A 292 3.85 1.99 15.08
CA PHE A 292 2.64 2.36 15.80
C PHE A 292 1.60 1.27 15.68
N MET A 293 1.23 0.63 16.80
CA MET A 293 0.19 -0.38 16.82
C MET A 293 -1.18 0.29 16.76
N LEU A 294 -1.95 0.05 15.70
CA LEU A 294 -3.29 0.60 15.59
C LEU A 294 -4.26 -0.20 16.48
N PRO A 295 -5.24 0.47 17.12
CA PRO A 295 -6.28 -0.22 17.86
C PRO A 295 -7.17 -1.04 16.94
N ALA A 296 -7.63 -2.20 17.42
CA ALA A 296 -8.66 -2.96 16.73
C ALA A 296 -9.94 -2.13 16.66
N GLN A 297 -10.42 -1.87 15.45
CA GLN A 297 -11.78 -1.37 15.30
C GLN A 297 -12.75 -2.48 15.63
N ALA A 298 -13.57 -2.25 16.67
CA ALA A 298 -14.72 -3.07 16.93
C ALA A 298 -15.84 -2.72 15.93
N GLN A 299 -15.77 -3.22 14.69
CA GLN A 299 -16.94 -3.31 13.82
C GLN A 299 -16.70 -4.15 12.57
N ALA A 300 -17.72 -4.95 12.21
CA ALA A 300 -17.74 -5.74 11.00
C ALA A 300 -17.56 -4.83 9.79
N ARG A 301 -16.52 -5.08 8.97
CA ARG A 301 -16.41 -4.45 7.65
C ARG A 301 -17.70 -4.81 6.90
N PRO A 302 -18.62 -3.86 6.60
CA PRO A 302 -19.72 -4.20 5.71
C PRO A 302 -19.07 -4.62 4.39
N GLU A 303 -19.30 -5.86 3.96
CA GLU A 303 -18.73 -6.30 2.69
C GLU A 303 -19.15 -5.28 1.61
N PRO A 304 -18.20 -4.78 0.79
CA PRO A 304 -18.55 -3.86 -0.27
C PRO A 304 -19.66 -4.49 -1.11
N PRO A 305 -20.72 -3.74 -1.43
CA PRO A 305 -21.92 -4.32 -1.98
C PRO A 305 -21.59 -5.01 -3.31
N ARG A 306 -22.23 -6.15 -3.54
CA ARG A 306 -22.05 -6.94 -4.77
C ARG A 306 -23.37 -7.02 -5.51
N LEU A 307 -23.32 -6.82 -6.82
CA LEU A 307 -24.45 -7.13 -7.70
C LEU A 307 -24.76 -8.63 -7.73
N GLY A 308 -23.73 -9.48 -7.67
CA GLY A 308 -23.84 -10.93 -7.90
C GLY A 308 -23.90 -11.29 -9.38
N VAL A 309 -22.96 -10.72 -10.16
CA VAL A 309 -22.80 -10.98 -11.58
C VAL A 309 -21.36 -11.34 -11.90
N GLN A 310 -21.16 -12.20 -12.88
CA GLN A 310 -19.87 -12.41 -13.53
C GLN A 310 -19.81 -11.51 -14.76
N LEU A 311 -18.79 -10.66 -14.84
CA LEU A 311 -18.64 -9.66 -15.90
C LEU A 311 -17.50 -10.02 -16.85
N GLU A 312 -17.66 -9.66 -18.11
CA GLU A 312 -16.64 -9.77 -19.14
C GLU A 312 -16.62 -8.49 -19.99
N ALA A 313 -15.42 -8.09 -20.43
CA ALA A 313 -15.26 -6.97 -21.33
C ALA A 313 -15.88 -7.31 -22.70
N HIS A 314 -16.56 -6.34 -23.31
CA HIS A 314 -17.20 -6.54 -24.62
C HIS A 314 -17.20 -5.22 -25.42
N GLU A 315 -17.19 -5.27 -26.74
CA GLU A 315 -17.01 -4.08 -27.60
C GLU A 315 -18.20 -3.11 -27.56
N GLY A 316 -18.14 -2.01 -26.79
CA GLY A 316 -19.25 -1.07 -26.56
C GLY A 316 -20.04 -1.29 -25.26
N GLY A 317 -19.43 -1.86 -24.22
CA GLY A 317 -20.04 -2.04 -22.89
C GLY A 317 -19.47 -3.20 -22.08
N VAL A 318 -20.16 -3.60 -21.02
CA VAL A 318 -19.77 -4.76 -20.19
C VAL A 318 -20.82 -5.85 -20.28
N ARG A 319 -20.41 -7.09 -20.61
CA ARG A 319 -21.32 -8.23 -20.73
C ARG A 319 -21.46 -8.95 -19.39
N ILE A 320 -22.70 -9.29 -19.03
CA ILE A 320 -23.00 -10.18 -17.91
C ILE A 320 -22.92 -11.62 -18.43
N VAL A 321 -21.93 -12.37 -17.97
CA VAL A 321 -21.75 -13.79 -18.32
C VAL A 321 -22.74 -14.66 -17.53
N ALA A 322 -22.86 -14.39 -16.23
CA ALA A 322 -23.73 -15.13 -15.34
C ALA A 322 -24.29 -14.22 -14.25
N VAL A 323 -25.46 -14.58 -13.74
CA VAL A 323 -26.12 -13.94 -12.59
C VAL A 323 -26.21 -14.98 -11.49
N THR A 324 -25.76 -14.63 -10.29
CA THR A 324 -25.84 -15.49 -9.11
C THR A 324 -27.28 -15.51 -8.58
N ALA A 325 -27.80 -16.69 -8.28
CA ALA A 325 -29.14 -16.84 -7.70
C ALA A 325 -29.25 -16.13 -6.33
N GLY A 326 -30.39 -15.48 -6.08
CA GLY A 326 -30.67 -14.71 -4.86
C GLY A 326 -29.98 -13.35 -4.78
N SER A 327 -29.21 -12.97 -5.80
CA SER A 327 -28.41 -11.74 -5.82
C SER A 327 -29.23 -10.48 -6.06
N LEU A 328 -28.61 -9.30 -5.85
CA LEU A 328 -29.22 -8.02 -6.19
C LEU A 328 -29.49 -7.91 -7.70
N ALA A 329 -28.61 -8.45 -8.52
CA ALA A 329 -28.75 -8.46 -9.96
C ALA A 329 -29.98 -9.26 -10.42
N GLU A 330 -30.17 -10.47 -9.89
CA GLU A 330 -31.36 -11.27 -10.18
C GLU A 330 -32.64 -10.55 -9.75
N LYS A 331 -32.66 -10.03 -8.51
CA LYS A 331 -33.81 -9.27 -7.97
C LYS A 331 -34.12 -8.00 -8.75
N SER A 332 -33.11 -7.42 -9.41
CA SER A 332 -33.25 -6.22 -10.25
C SER A 332 -33.51 -6.55 -11.72
N GLY A 333 -33.68 -7.84 -12.05
CA GLY A 333 -34.05 -8.29 -13.40
C GLY A 333 -32.90 -8.39 -14.40
N LEU A 334 -31.64 -8.31 -13.96
CA LEU A 334 -30.48 -8.55 -14.81
C LEU A 334 -30.37 -10.05 -15.15
N LYS A 335 -29.93 -10.35 -16.38
CA LYS A 335 -29.82 -11.71 -16.91
C LYS A 335 -28.44 -11.97 -17.52
N GLY A 336 -28.06 -13.24 -17.58
CA GLY A 336 -26.92 -13.67 -18.40
C GLY A 336 -27.15 -13.28 -19.86
N GLY A 337 -26.13 -12.71 -20.50
CA GLY A 337 -26.18 -12.16 -21.85
C GLY A 337 -26.52 -10.67 -21.92
N ASP A 338 -27.00 -10.06 -20.83
CA ASP A 338 -27.23 -8.61 -20.80
C ASP A 338 -25.92 -7.85 -20.96
N ARG A 339 -26.01 -6.69 -21.61
CA ARG A 339 -24.87 -5.81 -21.82
C ARG A 339 -25.12 -4.47 -21.17
N ILE A 340 -24.38 -4.18 -20.11
CA ILE A 340 -24.40 -2.88 -19.44
C ILE A 340 -23.70 -1.86 -20.34
N VAL A 341 -24.41 -0.79 -20.71
CA VAL A 341 -23.85 0.32 -21.49
C VAL A 341 -23.69 1.59 -20.65
N GLU A 342 -24.49 1.74 -19.59
CA GLU A 342 -24.50 2.92 -18.73
C GLU A 342 -24.81 2.52 -17.28
N MET A 343 -24.17 3.17 -16.32
CA MET A 343 -24.46 3.06 -14.88
C MET A 343 -24.36 4.44 -14.25
N ALA A 344 -25.32 4.79 -13.38
CA ALA A 344 -25.38 6.11 -12.73
C ALA A 344 -25.32 7.30 -13.73
N GLY A 345 -25.92 7.17 -14.91
CA GLY A 345 -25.89 8.22 -15.93
C GLY A 345 -24.60 8.29 -16.74
N ARG A 346 -23.63 7.40 -16.50
CA ARG A 346 -22.30 7.42 -17.13
C ARG A 346 -22.09 6.19 -18.02
N PRO A 347 -21.58 6.35 -19.25
CA PRO A 347 -21.21 5.22 -20.09
C PRO A 347 -20.17 4.32 -19.41
N VAL A 348 -20.34 3.01 -19.51
CA VAL A 348 -19.44 2.03 -18.89
C VAL A 348 -18.83 1.14 -19.97
N GLN A 349 -17.50 1.25 -20.16
CA GLN A 349 -16.77 0.52 -21.20
C GLN A 349 -15.92 -0.63 -20.66
N THR A 350 -15.63 -0.66 -19.36
CA THR A 350 -14.74 -1.66 -18.75
C THR A 350 -15.41 -2.33 -17.56
N THR A 351 -15.08 -3.60 -17.33
CA THR A 351 -15.53 -4.36 -16.16
C THR A 351 -15.14 -3.67 -14.86
N LEU A 352 -13.95 -3.06 -14.84
CA LEU A 352 -13.44 -2.33 -13.69
C LEU A 352 -14.29 -1.11 -13.37
N ALA A 353 -14.66 -0.29 -14.37
CA ALA A 353 -15.55 0.86 -14.17
C ALA A 353 -16.92 0.43 -13.62
N ALA A 354 -17.47 -0.69 -14.11
CA ALA A 354 -18.71 -1.26 -13.57
C ALA A 354 -18.57 -1.68 -12.10
N ILE A 355 -17.48 -2.37 -11.76
CA ILE A 355 -17.20 -2.81 -10.38
C ILE A 355 -17.02 -1.61 -9.44
N SER A 356 -16.25 -0.60 -9.85
CA SER A 356 -16.03 0.60 -9.05
C SER A 356 -17.34 1.33 -8.77
N LEU A 357 -18.19 1.53 -9.78
CA LEU A 357 -19.48 2.19 -9.60
C LEU A 357 -20.42 1.45 -8.65
N VAL A 358 -20.38 0.12 -8.61
CA VAL A 358 -21.14 -0.70 -7.65
C VAL A 358 -20.58 -0.56 -6.24
N ARG A 359 -19.25 -0.63 -6.09
CA ARG A 359 -18.58 -0.55 -4.78
C ARG A 359 -18.75 0.83 -4.13
N LEU A 360 -18.91 1.87 -4.93
CA LEU A 360 -19.17 3.23 -4.46
C LEU A 360 -20.62 3.45 -3.99
N GLN A 361 -21.53 2.47 -4.13
CA GLN A 361 -22.91 2.64 -3.71
C GLN A 361 -23.07 2.55 -2.19
N PRO A 362 -23.54 3.61 -1.52
CA PRO A 362 -23.88 3.53 -0.11
C PRO A 362 -25.05 2.57 0.12
N ALA A 363 -25.14 2.03 1.35
CA ALA A 363 -26.31 1.23 1.72
C ALA A 363 -27.60 2.06 1.62
N GLY A 364 -28.67 1.46 1.10
CA GLY A 364 -29.97 2.12 0.91
C GLY A 364 -30.10 2.99 -0.35
N THR A 365 -29.07 3.12 -1.18
CA THR A 365 -29.14 3.89 -2.43
C THR A 365 -29.58 3.05 -3.62
N TRP A 366 -29.91 3.73 -4.72
CA TRP A 366 -30.34 3.11 -5.97
C TRP A 366 -29.35 3.44 -7.08
N LEU A 367 -29.02 2.45 -7.90
CA LEU A 367 -28.14 2.59 -9.05
C LEU A 367 -28.94 2.35 -10.32
N PRO A 368 -29.20 3.39 -11.13
CA PRO A 368 -29.80 3.20 -12.45
C PRO A 368 -28.75 2.61 -13.39
N LEU A 369 -29.18 1.66 -14.22
CA LEU A 369 -28.42 1.03 -15.28
C LEU A 369 -29.22 1.11 -16.59
N ARG A 370 -28.49 1.28 -17.68
CA ARG A 370 -29.01 1.04 -19.03
C ARG A 370 -28.34 -0.20 -19.60
N VAL A 371 -29.13 -1.19 -19.95
CA VAL A 371 -28.67 -2.49 -20.45
C VAL A 371 -29.26 -2.81 -21.82
N ARG A 372 -28.48 -3.46 -22.66
CA ARG A 372 -28.92 -4.01 -23.94
C ARG A 372 -29.13 -5.52 -23.80
N ARG A 373 -30.34 -5.99 -24.11
CA ARG A 373 -30.74 -7.40 -24.09
C ARG A 373 -31.18 -7.80 -25.49
N GLY A 374 -30.32 -8.51 -26.21
CA GLY A 374 -30.53 -8.75 -27.64
C GLY A 374 -30.57 -7.42 -28.40
N ALA A 375 -31.71 -7.12 -29.04
CA ALA A 375 -31.93 -5.87 -29.77
C ALA A 375 -32.54 -4.75 -28.92
N GLU A 376 -33.04 -5.06 -27.72
CA GLU A 376 -33.76 -4.09 -26.88
C GLU A 376 -32.84 -3.35 -25.91
N MET A 377 -33.17 -2.09 -25.66
CA MET A 377 -32.57 -1.26 -24.61
C MET A 377 -33.53 -1.20 -23.42
N LEU A 378 -33.03 -1.51 -22.23
CA LEU A 378 -33.80 -1.55 -20.99
C LEU A 378 -33.14 -0.63 -19.95
N ASP A 379 -33.95 0.16 -19.26
CA ASP A 379 -33.54 0.89 -18.06
C ASP A 379 -33.93 0.07 -16.82
N LEU A 380 -32.93 -0.28 -16.00
CA LEU A 380 -33.09 -1.07 -14.79
C LEU A 380 -32.56 -0.28 -13.59
N VAL A 381 -33.08 -0.55 -12.39
CA VAL A 381 -32.61 0.09 -11.17
C VAL A 381 -32.25 -0.98 -10.15
N VAL A 382 -31.00 -0.99 -9.72
CA VAL A 382 -30.54 -1.84 -8.62
C VAL A 382 -30.74 -1.10 -7.32
N LYS A 383 -31.49 -1.70 -6.39
CA LYS A 383 -31.76 -1.14 -5.06
C LYS A 383 -30.85 -1.81 -4.04
N PHE A 384 -29.92 -1.06 -3.47
CA PHE A 384 -29.04 -1.56 -2.41
C PHE A 384 -29.80 -1.58 -1.09
N PRO A 385 -29.69 -2.66 -0.29
CA PRO A 385 -30.37 -2.75 0.99
C PRO A 385 -29.84 -1.67 1.95
N PRO A 386 -30.67 -1.15 2.88
CA PRO A 386 -30.21 -0.26 3.92
C PRO A 386 -29.17 -0.97 4.81
N ALA A 387 -28.32 -0.18 5.46
CA ALA A 387 -27.39 -0.73 6.45
C ALA A 387 -28.21 -1.42 7.55
N LYS A 388 -27.79 -2.63 7.94
CA LYS A 388 -28.37 -3.27 9.13
C LYS A 388 -27.94 -2.44 10.34
N PRO A 389 -28.87 -2.12 11.26
CA PRO A 389 -28.58 -1.34 12.45
C PRO A 389 -27.57 -2.01 13.38
#